data_AF-A0A7W1Z718-F1
#
_entry.id   AF-A0A7W1Z718-F1
#
_cell.length_a   1.000
_cell.length_b   1.000
_cell.length_c   1.000
_cell.angle_alpha   90.00
_cell.angle_beta   90.00
_cell.angle_gamma   90.00
#
_symmetry.space_group_name_H-M   'P 1'
#
loop_
_entity.id
_entity.type
_entity.pdbx_description
1 polymer ?
#
loop_
_entity_poly.entity_id
_entity_poly.type
_entity_poly.pdbx_seq_one_letter_code
_entity_poly.pdbx_strand_id
1 'polypeptide(L)'
;MPESNMHPPQWMLDLFADGALATREQVEVEAHIASCPHCAAEVDASRMVIGALGEMPRFEPSPNFAEAVMARVQIAPVPWEIRVRRWLPQTRRGWALAVGALTAPLAPVVVLLAWLLSHPMVTVSGLWYWGTGRVRDTAWNAVGGVVSAAIERGNVGWVPEMIAAAARISPVVLLAVIGTIAALTFFSGWSLNHLLRTPSGGATHAH
;
A
#
# COMPACT_ATOMS: atom_id res chain seq x y z
N MET A 1 22.41 -40.87 13.80
CA MET A 1 21.68 -41.85 14.64
C MET A 1 20.37 -42.09 13.93
N PRO A 2 20.11 -43.26 13.34
CA PRO A 2 18.96 -43.40 12.45
C PRO A 2 17.68 -43.49 13.29
N GLU A 3 16.67 -42.70 12.92
CA GLU A 3 15.32 -42.70 13.48
C GLU A 3 14.55 -43.97 13.07
N SER A 4 15.15 -45.15 13.21
CA SER A 4 14.67 -46.42 12.68
C SER A 4 13.46 -47.02 13.44
N ASN A 5 12.86 -46.29 14.38
CA ASN A 5 11.78 -46.76 15.24
C ASN A 5 10.50 -45.92 15.15
N MET A 6 10.40 -44.98 14.20
CA MET A 6 9.16 -44.25 13.96
C MET A 6 8.48 -44.85 12.73
N HIS A 7 7.32 -45.48 12.95
CA HIS A 7 6.45 -45.89 11.85
C HIS A 7 5.97 -44.66 11.06
N PRO A 8 5.88 -44.74 9.73
CA PRO A 8 5.23 -43.70 8.94
C PRO A 8 3.80 -43.46 9.44
N PRO A 9 3.31 -42.21 9.39
CA PRO A 9 1.95 -41.93 9.82
C PRO A 9 0.93 -42.59 8.87
N GLN A 10 -0.22 -43.02 9.40
CA GLN A 10 -1.21 -43.82 8.67
C GLN A 10 -1.62 -43.23 7.32
N TRP A 11 -1.87 -41.92 7.26
CA TRP A 11 -2.27 -41.22 6.04
C TRP A 11 -1.24 -41.36 4.91
N MET A 12 0.04 -41.52 5.25
CA MET A 12 1.12 -41.70 4.28
C MET A 12 1.12 -43.13 3.71
N LEU A 13 0.78 -44.13 4.53
CA LEU A 13 0.61 -45.52 4.08
C LEU A 13 -0.63 -45.65 3.18
N ASP A 14 -1.74 -44.98 3.53
CA ASP A 14 -2.96 -44.98 2.72
C ASP A 14 -2.74 -44.31 1.36
N LEU A 15 -2.08 -43.14 1.31
CA LEU A 15 -1.74 -42.49 0.05
C LEU A 15 -0.72 -43.29 -0.77
N PHE A 16 0.15 -44.08 -0.14
CA PHE A 16 1.05 -44.99 -0.84
C PHE A 16 0.27 -46.15 -1.45
N ALA A 17 -0.71 -46.70 -0.74
CA ALA A 17 -1.64 -47.71 -1.25
C ALA A 17 -2.46 -47.19 -2.44
N ASP A 18 -2.89 -45.92 -2.40
CA ASP A 18 -3.61 -45.22 -3.49
C ASP A 18 -2.71 -44.73 -4.63
N GLY A 19 -1.38 -44.85 -4.51
CA GLY A 19 -0.43 -44.38 -5.54
C GLY A 19 -0.34 -42.85 -5.67
N ALA A 20 -0.77 -42.10 -4.65
CA ALA A 20 -0.88 -40.64 -4.66
C ALA A 20 0.28 -39.91 -3.94
N LEU A 21 1.25 -40.64 -3.38
CA LEU A 21 2.42 -40.05 -2.71
C LEU A 21 3.40 -39.38 -3.71
N ALA A 22 4.15 -38.37 -3.26
CA ALA A 22 5.23 -37.80 -4.05
C ALA A 22 6.42 -38.77 -4.16
N THR A 23 7.17 -38.74 -5.27
CA THR A 23 8.23 -39.72 -5.59
C THR A 23 9.26 -39.92 -4.47
N ARG A 24 9.66 -38.86 -3.75
CA ARG A 24 10.60 -38.97 -2.63
C ARG A 24 10.00 -39.78 -1.47
N GLU A 25 8.76 -39.48 -1.11
CA GLU A 25 8.07 -40.14 0.00
C GLU A 25 7.75 -41.60 -0.35
N GLN A 26 7.47 -41.90 -1.64
CA GLN A 26 7.24 -43.28 -2.09
C GLN A 26 8.44 -44.16 -1.79
N VAL A 27 9.65 -43.70 -2.12
CA VAL A 27 10.90 -44.44 -1.86
C VAL A 27 11.13 -44.65 -0.36
N GLU A 28 10.77 -43.68 0.48
CA GLU A 28 10.90 -43.77 1.94
C GLU A 28 9.96 -44.83 2.52
N VAL A 29 8.69 -44.83 2.10
CA VAL A 29 7.70 -45.82 2.53
C VAL A 29 8.07 -47.21 2.01
N GLU A 30 8.47 -47.33 0.74
CA GLU A 30 8.88 -48.60 0.12
C GLU A 30 10.07 -49.25 0.85
N ALA A 31 11.08 -48.44 1.20
CA ALA A 31 12.20 -48.91 2.00
C ALA A 31 11.77 -49.34 3.41
N HIS A 32 10.82 -48.64 4.03
CA HIS A 32 10.31 -48.99 5.36
C HIS A 32 9.54 -50.32 5.35
N ILE A 33 8.57 -50.49 4.46
CA ILE A 33 7.73 -51.71 4.40
C ILE A 33 8.54 -52.95 4.01
N ALA A 34 9.67 -52.79 3.31
CA ALA A 34 10.62 -53.89 3.07
C ALA A 34 11.24 -54.45 4.37
N SER A 35 11.27 -53.63 5.44
CA SER A 35 11.86 -53.99 6.74
C SER A 35 10.83 -54.16 7.87
N CYS A 36 9.61 -53.65 7.71
CA CYS A 36 8.56 -53.67 8.74
C CYS A 36 7.32 -54.44 8.27
N PRO A 37 7.09 -55.67 8.76
CA PRO A 37 5.95 -56.48 8.34
C PRO A 37 4.60 -55.92 8.79
N HIS A 38 4.57 -55.13 9.87
CA HIS A 38 3.34 -54.49 10.34
C HIS A 38 2.83 -53.44 9.34
N CYS A 39 3.68 -52.49 8.94
CA CYS A 39 3.32 -51.48 7.94
C CYS A 39 3.06 -52.09 6.55
N ALA A 40 3.75 -53.18 6.19
CA ALA A 40 3.45 -53.91 4.97
C ALA A 40 2.02 -54.48 4.97
N ALA A 41 1.61 -55.09 6.09
CA ALA A 41 0.25 -55.63 6.24
C ALA A 41 -0.83 -54.53 6.19
N GLU A 42 -0.56 -53.34 6.73
CA GLU A 42 -1.48 -52.21 6.64
C GLU A 42 -1.65 -51.70 5.20
N VAL A 43 -0.56 -51.56 4.45
CA VAL A 43 -0.62 -51.17 3.03
C VAL A 43 -1.39 -52.20 2.21
N ASP A 44 -1.17 -53.50 2.44
CA ASP A 44 -1.88 -54.56 1.72
C ASP A 44 -3.37 -54.57 2.07
N ALA A 45 -3.73 -54.34 3.34
CA ALA A 45 -5.13 -54.18 3.75
C ALA A 45 -5.80 -52.99 3.03
N SER A 46 -5.13 -51.83 2.96
CA SER A 46 -5.64 -50.66 2.23
C SER A 46 -5.78 -50.96 0.73
N ARG A 47 -4.81 -51.64 0.10
CA ARG A 47 -4.90 -52.05 -1.31
C ARG A 47 -6.07 -52.99 -1.61
N MET A 48 -6.39 -53.91 -0.69
CA MET A 48 -7.55 -54.78 -0.84
C MET A 48 -8.85 -53.98 -0.86
N VAL A 49 -8.99 -52.98 0.02
CA VAL A 49 -10.17 -52.11 0.07
C VAL A 49 -10.26 -51.25 -1.20
N ILE A 50 -9.17 -50.64 -1.63
CA ILE A 50 -9.10 -49.83 -2.85
C ILE A 50 -9.46 -50.68 -4.08
N GLY A 51 -8.92 -51.90 -4.17
CA GLY A 51 -9.26 -52.86 -5.23
C GLY A 51 -10.75 -53.18 -5.26
N ALA A 52 -11.36 -53.49 -4.11
CA ALA A 52 -12.80 -53.76 -4.00
C ALA A 52 -13.67 -52.54 -4.40
N LEU A 53 -13.22 -51.32 -4.08
CA LEU A 53 -13.89 -50.10 -4.54
C LEU A 53 -13.74 -49.89 -6.06
N GLY A 54 -12.59 -50.27 -6.63
CA GLY A 54 -12.34 -50.20 -8.07
C GLY A 54 -13.21 -51.13 -8.92
N GLU A 55 -13.71 -52.22 -8.33
CA GLU A 55 -14.65 -53.15 -8.99
C GLU A 55 -16.09 -52.62 -9.04
N MET A 56 -16.41 -51.55 -8.31
CA MET A 56 -17.76 -50.99 -8.30
C MET A 56 -18.13 -50.38 -9.67
N PRO A 57 -19.44 -50.38 -10.02
CA PRO A 57 -19.92 -49.73 -11.23
C PRO A 57 -19.48 -48.26 -11.26
N ARG A 58 -18.80 -47.87 -12.33
CA ARG A 58 -18.48 -46.47 -12.57
C ARG A 58 -19.75 -45.73 -12.96
N PHE A 59 -20.22 -44.85 -12.08
CA PHE A 59 -21.33 -43.96 -12.36
C PHE A 59 -20.84 -42.76 -13.16
N GLU A 60 -21.40 -42.56 -14.35
CA GLU A 60 -21.13 -41.36 -15.14
C GLU A 60 -21.99 -40.21 -14.60
N PRO A 61 -21.40 -39.04 -14.28
CA PRO A 61 -22.16 -37.91 -13.81
C PRO A 61 -23.15 -37.43 -14.87
N SER A 62 -24.25 -36.81 -14.43
CA SER A 62 -25.23 -36.23 -15.36
C SER A 62 -24.58 -35.17 -16.25
N PRO A 63 -25.09 -34.95 -17.47
CA PRO A 63 -24.73 -33.78 -18.27
C PRO A 63 -24.87 -32.50 -17.42
N ASN A 64 -23.91 -31.58 -17.52
CA ASN A 64 -23.84 -30.32 -16.76
C ASN A 64 -23.50 -30.44 -15.26
N PHE A 65 -23.09 -31.61 -14.76
CA PHE A 65 -22.73 -31.77 -13.35
C PHE A 65 -21.57 -30.83 -12.94
N ALA A 66 -20.55 -30.71 -13.78
CA ALA A 66 -19.39 -29.85 -13.50
C ALA A 66 -19.81 -28.38 -13.38
N GLU A 67 -20.64 -27.89 -14.29
CA GLU A 67 -21.18 -26.54 -14.27
C GLU A 67 -22.04 -26.30 -13.03
N ALA A 68 -22.88 -27.26 -12.66
CA ALA A 68 -23.73 -27.17 -11.47
C ALA A 68 -22.93 -27.17 -10.16
N VAL A 69 -21.81 -27.91 -10.10
CA VAL A 69 -20.88 -27.89 -8.97
C VAL A 69 -20.15 -26.55 -8.93
N MET A 70 -19.55 -26.13 -10.03
CA MET A 70 -18.77 -24.89 -10.10
C MET A 70 -19.62 -23.65 -9.82
N ALA A 71 -20.90 -23.64 -10.20
CA ALA A 71 -21.84 -22.57 -9.85
C ALA A 71 -22.06 -22.43 -8.32
N ARG A 72 -21.82 -23.49 -7.55
CA ARG A 72 -21.95 -23.51 -6.08
C ARG A 72 -20.61 -23.30 -5.37
N VAL A 73 -19.48 -23.39 -6.07
CA VAL A 73 -18.17 -23.12 -5.50
C VAL A 73 -18.00 -21.61 -5.34
N GLN A 74 -18.16 -21.14 -4.10
CA GLN A 74 -17.82 -19.78 -3.73
C GLN A 74 -16.31 -19.67 -3.57
N ILE A 75 -15.60 -19.25 -4.63
CA ILE A 75 -14.19 -18.87 -4.52
C ILE A 75 -14.17 -17.51 -3.83
N ALA A 76 -13.76 -17.48 -2.56
CA ALA A 76 -13.49 -16.22 -1.88
C ALA A 76 -12.48 -15.43 -2.71
N PRO A 77 -12.75 -14.15 -3.04
CA PRO A 77 -11.78 -13.34 -3.77
C PRO A 77 -10.48 -13.32 -2.98
N VAL A 78 -9.36 -13.64 -3.67
CA VAL A 78 -8.04 -13.64 -3.05
C VAL A 78 -7.83 -12.27 -2.38
N PRO A 79 -7.53 -12.21 -1.08
CA PRO A 79 -7.33 -10.96 -0.36
C PRO A 79 -6.33 -10.08 -1.11
N TRP A 80 -6.66 -8.79 -1.26
CA TRP A 80 -5.85 -7.85 -2.05
C TRP A 80 -4.41 -7.80 -1.53
N GLU A 81 -4.21 -8.03 -0.22
CA GLU A 81 -2.93 -8.11 0.48
C GLU A 81 -1.98 -9.16 -0.12
N ILE A 82 -2.51 -10.32 -0.52
CA ILE A 82 -1.72 -11.39 -1.16
C ILE A 82 -1.31 -10.97 -2.57
N ARG A 83 -2.20 -10.27 -3.27
CA ARG A 83 -1.95 -9.76 -4.62
C ARG A 83 -0.86 -8.68 -4.61
N VAL A 84 -0.88 -7.75 -3.65
CA VAL A 84 0.16 -6.71 -3.58
C VAL A 84 1.50 -7.30 -3.18
N ARG A 85 1.52 -8.25 -2.24
CA ARG A 85 2.77 -8.93 -1.79
C ARG A 85 3.59 -9.56 -2.92
N ARG A 86 2.97 -9.92 -4.05
CA ARG A 86 3.67 -10.42 -5.25
C ARG A 86 4.55 -9.36 -5.91
N TRP A 87 4.19 -8.09 -5.79
CA TRP A 87 4.89 -6.96 -6.40
C TRP A 87 5.85 -6.25 -5.44
N LEU A 88 5.82 -6.58 -4.14
CA LEU A 88 6.75 -6.01 -3.16
C LEU A 88 8.02 -6.89 -3.07
N PRO A 89 9.22 -6.28 -3.05
CA PRO A 89 10.44 -7.04 -2.83
C PRO A 89 10.42 -7.71 -1.45
N GLN A 90 10.70 -9.01 -1.38
CA GLN A 90 10.69 -9.75 -0.12
C GLN A 90 11.99 -9.56 0.70
N THR A 91 13.06 -9.05 0.10
CA THR A 91 14.37 -8.91 0.75
C THR A 91 14.68 -7.46 1.08
N ARG A 92 15.39 -7.23 2.20
CA ARG A 92 15.88 -5.88 2.58
C ARG A 92 16.71 -5.21 1.49
N ARG A 93 17.43 -6.01 0.69
CA ARG A 93 18.21 -5.54 -0.47
C ARG A 93 17.31 -5.09 -1.63
N GLY A 94 16.22 -5.79 -1.90
CA GLY A 94 15.24 -5.38 -2.91
C GLY A 94 14.53 -4.08 -2.56
N TRP A 95 14.24 -3.86 -1.28
CA TRP A 95 13.72 -2.56 -0.80
C TRP A 95 14.73 -1.42 -0.94
N ALA A 96 15.99 -1.65 -0.59
CA ALA A 96 17.04 -0.64 -0.75
C ALA A 96 17.21 -0.21 -2.22
N LEU A 97 17.12 -1.16 -3.17
CA LEU A 97 17.19 -0.89 -4.60
C LEU A 97 15.94 -0.15 -5.11
N ALA A 98 14.74 -0.54 -4.67
CA ALA A 98 13.49 0.12 -5.08
C ALA A 98 13.40 1.57 -4.56
N VAL A 99 13.73 1.79 -3.28
CA VAL A 99 13.79 3.12 -2.69
C VAL A 99 14.90 3.93 -3.33
N GLY A 100 16.08 3.34 -3.51
CA GLY A 100 17.20 3.98 -4.20
C GLY A 100 16.84 4.48 -5.60
N ALA A 101 16.18 3.64 -6.41
CA ALA A 101 15.72 3.99 -7.76
C ALA A 101 14.70 5.15 -7.77
N LEU A 102 13.81 5.22 -6.77
CA LEU A 102 12.84 6.30 -6.64
C LEU A 102 13.47 7.61 -6.15
N THR A 103 14.46 7.54 -5.26
CA THR A 103 15.12 8.72 -4.69
C THR A 103 16.25 9.28 -5.56
N ALA A 104 16.86 8.47 -6.43
CA ALA A 104 17.96 8.86 -7.32
C ALA A 104 17.67 10.11 -8.17
N PRO A 105 16.49 10.27 -8.83
CA PRO A 105 16.20 11.47 -9.60
C PRO A 105 15.91 12.71 -8.75
N LEU A 106 15.53 12.54 -7.47
CA LEU A 106 15.21 13.66 -6.58
C LEU A 106 16.43 14.23 -5.87
N ALA A 107 17.46 13.42 -5.64
CA ALA A 107 18.71 13.85 -5.02
C ALA A 107 19.34 15.10 -5.68
N PRO A 108 19.50 15.19 -7.02
CA PRO A 108 20.08 16.39 -7.64
C PRO A 108 19.17 17.61 -7.50
N VAL A 109 17.84 17.44 -7.50
CA VAL A 109 16.87 18.54 -7.33
C VAL A 109 16.95 19.11 -5.92
N VAL A 110 17.02 18.24 -4.90
CA VAL A 110 17.17 18.65 -3.49
C VAL A 110 18.51 19.33 -3.25
N VAL A 111 19.60 18.79 -3.81
CA VAL A 111 20.93 19.41 -3.73
C VAL A 111 20.96 20.77 -4.43
N LEU A 112 20.35 20.89 -5.61
CA LEU A 112 20.26 22.15 -6.35
C LEU A 112 19.44 23.19 -5.57
N LEU A 113 18.30 22.79 -5.00
CA LEU A 113 17.47 23.67 -4.16
C LEU A 113 18.23 24.12 -2.92
N ALA A 114 18.89 23.20 -2.21
CA ALA A 114 19.69 23.53 -1.04
C ALA A 114 20.85 24.48 -1.39
N TRP A 115 21.55 24.22 -2.49
CA TRP A 115 22.62 25.09 -3.00
C TRP A 115 22.10 26.48 -3.38
N LEU A 116 20.97 26.56 -4.07
CA LEU A 116 20.33 27.81 -4.46
C LEU A 116 19.86 28.62 -3.25
N LEU A 117 19.28 27.95 -2.25
CA LEU A 117 18.87 28.58 -0.98
C LEU A 117 20.07 29.04 -0.14
N SER A 118 21.23 28.40 -0.25
CA SER A 118 22.46 28.83 0.41
C SER A 118 23.18 29.98 -0.30
N HIS A 119 22.76 30.35 -1.51
CA HIS A 119 23.38 31.46 -2.23
C HIS A 119 22.88 32.80 -1.63
N PRO A 120 23.78 33.69 -1.17
CA PRO A 120 23.44 34.94 -0.46
C PRO A 120 22.65 35.97 -1.29
N MET A 121 22.41 35.70 -2.58
CA MET A 121 21.49 36.51 -3.38
C MET A 121 20.01 36.22 -3.08
N VAL A 122 19.67 35.06 -2.51
CA VAL A 122 18.31 34.73 -2.07
C VAL A 122 18.15 35.19 -0.63
N THR A 123 18.16 36.50 -0.44
CA THR A 123 17.86 37.08 0.87
C THR A 123 16.39 36.81 1.21
N VAL A 124 16.08 36.54 2.48
CA VAL A 124 14.69 36.41 2.97
C VAL A 124 13.87 37.64 2.59
N SER A 125 14.50 38.82 2.59
CA SER A 125 13.92 40.06 2.09
C SER A 125 13.65 40.01 0.59
N GLY A 126 14.56 39.51 -0.25
CA GLY A 126 14.32 39.32 -1.69
C GLY A 126 13.15 38.38 -1.97
N LEU A 127 13.02 37.29 -1.22
CA LEU A 127 11.89 36.36 -1.32
C LEU A 127 10.57 37.02 -0.88
N TRP A 128 10.63 37.83 0.19
CA TRP A 128 9.51 38.62 0.68
C TRP A 128 9.06 39.69 -0.32
N TYR A 129 10.00 40.44 -0.91
CA TYR A 129 9.70 41.45 -1.93
C TYR A 129 9.17 40.84 -3.22
N TRP A 130 9.73 39.72 -3.67
CA TRP A 130 9.24 38.99 -4.83
C TRP A 130 7.85 38.39 -4.58
N GLY A 131 7.64 37.76 -3.41
CA GLY A 131 6.36 37.16 -3.04
C GLY A 131 5.24 38.20 -2.89
N THR A 132 5.51 39.31 -2.19
CA THR A 132 4.55 40.42 -2.04
C THR A 132 4.28 41.12 -3.37
N GLY A 133 5.30 41.26 -4.23
CA GLY A 133 5.14 41.76 -5.60
C GLY A 133 4.19 40.88 -6.41
N ARG A 134 4.38 39.56 -6.39
CA ARG A 134 3.53 38.61 -7.13
C ARG A 134 2.07 38.67 -6.68
N VAL A 135 1.83 38.72 -5.38
CA VAL A 135 0.47 38.85 -4.80
C VAL A 135 -0.15 40.17 -5.22
N ARG A 136 0.60 41.27 -5.10
CA ARG A 136 0.13 42.61 -5.45
C ARG A 136 -0.21 42.73 -6.94
N ASP A 137 0.62 42.18 -7.82
CA ASP A 137 0.40 42.25 -9.27
C ASP A 137 -0.79 41.39 -9.69
N THR A 138 -0.95 40.20 -9.08
CA THR A 138 -2.11 39.34 -9.34
C THR A 138 -3.40 39.98 -8.83
N ALA A 139 -3.36 40.59 -7.65
CA ALA A 139 -4.48 41.35 -7.10
C ALA A 139 -4.83 42.56 -7.98
N TRP A 140 -3.84 43.32 -8.44
CA TRP A 140 -4.07 44.46 -9.32
C TRP A 140 -4.67 44.07 -10.67
N ASN A 141 -4.20 42.98 -11.26
CA ASN A 141 -4.75 42.48 -12.52
C ASN A 141 -6.17 41.92 -12.35
N ALA A 142 -6.46 41.28 -11.20
CA ALA A 142 -7.81 40.82 -10.89
C ALA A 142 -8.77 41.98 -10.67
N VAL A 143 -8.36 43.01 -9.92
CA VAL A 143 -9.15 44.24 -9.71
C VAL A 143 -9.36 44.96 -11.04
N GLY A 144 -8.30 45.14 -11.84
CA GLY A 144 -8.37 45.75 -13.16
C GLY A 144 -9.31 45.01 -14.10
N GLY A 145 -9.26 43.68 -14.11
CA GLY A 145 -10.16 42.83 -14.89
C GLY A 145 -11.63 42.91 -14.46
N VAL A 146 -11.89 43.04 -13.16
CA VAL A 146 -13.26 43.25 -12.64
C VAL A 146 -13.78 44.64 -12.99
N VAL A 147 -12.94 45.67 -12.86
CA VAL A 147 -13.31 47.06 -13.19
C VAL A 147 -13.53 47.22 -14.69
N SER A 148 -12.66 46.67 -15.54
CA SER A 148 -12.85 46.72 -17.00
C SER A 148 -14.09 45.94 -17.43
N ALA A 149 -14.35 44.77 -16.85
CA ALA A 149 -15.58 44.00 -17.10
C ALA A 149 -16.84 44.73 -16.62
N ALA A 150 -16.77 45.47 -15.51
CA ALA A 150 -17.87 46.28 -14.99
C ALA A 150 -18.14 47.52 -15.87
N ILE A 151 -17.10 48.18 -16.38
CA ILE A 151 -17.21 49.36 -17.25
C ILE A 151 -17.75 48.97 -18.63
N GLU A 152 -17.32 47.85 -19.21
CA GLU A 152 -17.79 47.40 -20.52
C GLU A 152 -19.26 46.92 -20.52
N ARG A 153 -19.79 46.44 -19.38
CA ARG A 153 -21.10 45.75 -19.36
C ARG A 153 -22.21 46.36 -18.51
N GLY A 154 -21.99 47.45 -17.78
CA GLY A 154 -23.05 48.33 -17.25
C GLY A 154 -24.21 47.67 -16.46
N ASN A 155 -24.04 46.46 -15.90
CA ASN A 155 -25.09 45.77 -15.14
C ASN A 155 -24.51 44.74 -14.13
N VAL A 156 -25.26 44.47 -13.05
CA VAL A 156 -24.87 43.79 -11.79
C VAL A 156 -24.71 42.25 -11.92
N GLY A 157 -24.18 41.76 -13.04
CA GLY A 157 -23.99 40.33 -13.34
C GLY A 157 -22.66 39.71 -12.89
N TRP A 158 -21.88 40.40 -12.03
CA TRP A 158 -20.47 40.07 -11.75
C TRP A 158 -20.26 38.89 -10.79
N VAL A 159 -21.28 38.49 -10.03
CA VAL A 159 -21.20 37.39 -9.04
C VAL A 159 -20.93 36.01 -9.68
N PRO A 160 -21.67 35.57 -10.72
CA PRO A 160 -21.39 34.28 -11.37
C PRO A 160 -20.03 34.25 -12.10
N GLU A 161 -19.55 35.37 -12.65
CA GLU A 161 -18.22 35.42 -13.29
C GLU A 161 -17.07 35.34 -12.26
N MET A 162 -17.24 35.91 -11.06
CA MET A 162 -16.29 35.71 -9.96
C MET A 162 -16.16 34.24 -9.53
N ILE A 163 -17.28 33.51 -9.46
CA ILE A 163 -17.29 32.08 -9.13
C ILE A 163 -16.59 31.28 -10.23
N ALA A 164 -16.83 31.61 -11.50
CA ALA A 164 -16.16 30.99 -12.64
C ALA A 164 -14.66 31.32 -12.72
N ALA A 165 -14.24 32.51 -12.26
CA ALA A 165 -12.83 32.90 -12.19
C ALA A 165 -12.10 32.18 -11.04
N ALA A 166 -12.76 32.03 -9.88
CA ALA A 166 -12.25 31.22 -8.77
C ALA A 166 -12.08 29.74 -9.17
N ALA A 167 -12.97 29.21 -10.02
CA ALA A 167 -12.87 27.86 -10.57
C ALA A 167 -11.73 27.66 -11.59
N ARG A 168 -11.15 28.74 -12.15
CA ARG A 168 -9.95 28.69 -13.02
C ARG A 168 -8.64 28.69 -12.22
N ILE A 169 -8.70 29.00 -10.93
CA ILE A 169 -7.53 28.87 -10.05
C ILE A 169 -7.25 27.37 -9.94
N SER A 170 -6.03 26.96 -10.30
CA SER A 170 -5.63 25.56 -10.23
C SER A 170 -5.98 24.99 -8.85
N PRO A 171 -6.63 23.82 -8.77
CA PRO A 171 -7.03 23.22 -7.50
C PRO A 171 -5.82 23.00 -6.56
N VAL A 172 -4.61 22.87 -7.13
CA VAL A 172 -3.35 22.81 -6.40
C VAL A 172 -3.06 24.11 -5.64
N VAL A 173 -3.31 25.27 -6.25
CA VAL A 173 -3.10 26.59 -5.61
C VAL A 173 -4.11 26.80 -4.49
N LEU A 174 -5.36 26.39 -4.71
CA LEU A 174 -6.43 26.53 -3.72
C LEU A 174 -6.16 25.63 -2.49
N LEU A 175 -5.75 24.37 -2.71
CA LEU A 175 -5.32 23.47 -1.65
C LEU A 175 -4.05 23.96 -0.94
N ALA A 176 -3.10 24.58 -1.65
CA ALA A 176 -1.90 25.16 -1.04
C ALA A 176 -2.22 26.38 -0.14
N VAL A 177 -3.18 27.23 -0.55
CA VAL A 177 -3.64 28.36 0.25
C VAL A 177 -4.41 27.88 1.49
N ILE A 178 -5.31 26.92 1.33
CA ILE A 178 -6.04 26.33 2.47
C ILE A 178 -5.06 25.63 3.44
N GLY A 179 -4.09 24.89 2.90
CA GLY A 179 -3.07 24.21 3.69
C GLY A 179 -2.19 25.18 4.48
N THR A 180 -1.79 26.31 3.89
CA THR A 180 -1.00 27.33 4.58
C THR A 180 -1.80 28.03 5.69
N ILE A 181 -3.08 28.35 5.46
CA ILE A 181 -3.96 28.92 6.49
C ILE A 181 -4.17 27.94 7.65
N ALA A 182 -4.40 26.65 7.36
CA ALA A 182 -4.56 25.61 8.37
C ALA A 182 -3.28 25.43 9.20
N ALA A 183 -2.11 25.41 8.55
CA ALA A 183 -0.81 25.30 9.23
C ALA A 183 -0.54 26.50 10.15
N LEU A 184 -0.82 27.73 9.71
CA LEU A 184 -0.66 28.94 10.52
C LEU A 184 -1.58 28.93 11.75
N THR A 185 -2.84 28.51 11.58
CA THR A 185 -3.81 28.42 12.67
C THR A 185 -3.37 27.37 13.70
N PHE A 186 -2.88 26.22 13.24
CA PHE A 186 -2.34 25.17 14.10
C PHE A 186 -1.11 25.66 14.89
N PHE A 187 -0.18 26.35 14.21
CA PHE A 187 1.03 26.87 14.84
C PHE A 187 0.72 27.97 15.88
N SER A 188 -0.26 28.82 15.59
CA SER A 188 -0.74 29.86 16.52
C SER A 188 -1.38 29.24 17.77
N GLY A 189 -2.25 28.23 17.61
CA GLY A 189 -2.84 27.53 18.75
C GLY A 189 -1.80 26.76 19.57
N TRP A 190 -0.83 26.14 18.89
CA TRP A 190 0.28 25.45 19.54
C TRP A 190 1.14 26.42 20.36
N SER A 191 1.48 27.59 19.82
CA SER A 191 2.32 28.58 20.53
C SER A 191 1.60 29.15 21.75
N LEU A 192 0.30 29.42 21.65
CA LEU A 192 -0.54 29.85 22.78
C LEU A 192 -0.58 28.78 23.88
N ASN A 193 -0.84 27.52 23.54
CA ASN A 193 -0.83 26.43 24.51
C ASN A 193 0.56 26.17 25.12
N HIS A 194 1.63 26.36 24.34
CA HIS A 194 3.00 26.23 24.83
C HIS A 194 3.35 27.34 25.82
N LEU A 195 3.05 28.60 25.50
CA LEU A 195 3.26 29.75 26.40
C LEU A 195 2.48 29.62 27.71
N LEU A 196 1.24 29.13 27.65
CA LEU A 196 0.40 28.93 28.84
C LEU A 196 0.91 27.80 29.75
N ARG A 197 1.62 26.82 29.20
CA ARG A 197 2.16 25.68 29.95
C ARG A 197 3.56 25.93 30.51
N THR A 198 4.32 26.87 29.96
CA THR A 198 5.60 27.28 30.54
C THR A 198 5.33 28.18 31.74
N PRO A 199 5.61 27.74 32.99
CA PRO A 199 5.48 28.61 34.15
C PRO A 199 6.54 29.72 34.01
N SER A 200 6.11 30.97 33.91
CA SER A 200 7.01 32.13 34.02
C SER A 200 7.45 32.30 35.49
N GLY A 201 8.24 31.34 35.98
CA GLY A 201 8.83 31.36 37.30
C GLY A 201 10.23 31.95 37.25
N GLY A 202 10.42 33.15 37.80
CA GLY A 202 11.75 33.67 38.10
C GLY A 202 12.04 35.13 37.77
N ALA A 203 11.10 36.06 38.00
CA ALA A 203 11.49 37.45 38.24
C ALA A 203 11.95 37.57 39.70
N THR A 204 13.17 37.09 40.01
CA THR A 204 13.86 37.41 41.26
C THR A 204 14.34 38.85 41.18
N HIS A 205 13.56 39.78 41.73
CA HIS A 205 14.10 41.06 42.19
C HIS A 205 14.90 40.79 43.47
N ALA A 206 16.22 40.96 43.41
CA ALA A 206 17.06 41.06 44.60
C ALA A 206 17.52 42.51 44.73
N HIS A 207 17.28 43.03 45.94
CA HIS A 207 17.66 44.34 46.45
C HIS A 207 19.17 44.55 46.52
#